data_AF-A0A7R9BZY1-F1
#
_entry.id   AF-A0A7R9BZY1-F1
#
_cell.length_a   1.000
_cell.length_b   1.000
_cell.length_c   1.000
_cell.angle_alpha   90.00
_cell.angle_beta   90.00
_cell.angle_gamma   90.00
#
_symmetry.space_group_name_H-M   'P 1'
#
loop_
_entity.id
_entity.type
_entity.pdbx_description
1 polymer ?
#
loop_
_entity_poly.entity_id
_entity_poly.type
_entity_poly.pdbx_seq_one_letter_code
_entity_poly.pdbx_strand_id
1 'polypeptide(L)'
;MVKCDPSDGKYMAVCLLYRGDVVPKDVNAAIAKIKARKSIEFVDWCPTGFKIGINYQPPTVIPGGDLAKLSRAVCCLTATTAIKTVLQRLSRKFDLLYSKRAFVHWYVGEGMEEDFFMF
;
A
#
# COMPACT_ATOMS: atom_id res chain seq x y z
N MET A 1 4.14 5.37 -0.54
CA MET A 1 3.69 4.59 0.65
C MET A 1 2.60 5.37 1.37
N VAL A 2 1.70 4.70 2.08
CA VAL A 2 0.49 5.31 2.67
C VAL A 2 0.58 5.31 4.21
N LYS A 3 0.13 6.40 4.85
CA LYS A 3 0.11 6.55 6.32
C LYS A 3 -1.16 5.91 6.92
N CYS A 4 -1.12 4.60 7.14
CA CYS A 4 -2.11 3.82 7.87
C CYS A 4 -1.43 2.82 8.80
N ASP A 5 -2.10 2.40 9.87
CA ASP A 5 -1.61 1.30 10.73
C ASP A 5 -2.10 -0.04 10.17
N PRO A 6 -1.21 -0.93 9.68
CA PRO A 6 -1.62 -2.21 9.13
C PRO A 6 -2.21 -3.17 10.15
N SER A 7 -2.00 -2.98 11.46
CA SER A 7 -2.62 -3.84 12.50
C SER A 7 -4.11 -3.57 12.68
N ASP A 8 -4.62 -2.42 12.23
CA ASP A 8 -6.06 -2.08 12.26
C ASP A 8 -6.85 -2.74 11.11
N GLY A 9 -6.21 -3.64 10.37
CA GLY A 9 -6.76 -4.30 9.20
C GLY A 9 -6.27 -5.73 9.05
N LYS A 10 -6.81 -6.39 8.03
CA LYS A 10 -6.44 -7.74 7.62
C LYS A 10 -5.84 -7.71 6.24
N TYR A 11 -4.85 -8.56 6.03
CA TYR A 11 -4.19 -8.73 4.75
C TYR A 11 -5.02 -9.64 3.84
N MET A 12 -5.27 -9.19 2.62
CA MET A 12 -5.90 -9.96 1.55
C MET A 12 -4.85 -10.53 0.59
N ALA A 13 -3.76 -9.81 0.37
CA ALA A 13 -2.65 -10.27 -0.46
C ALA A 13 -1.34 -9.58 -0.05
N VAL A 14 -0.22 -10.29 -0.22
CA VAL A 14 1.13 -9.78 -0.02
C VAL A 14 2.01 -10.25 -1.18
N CYS A 15 2.71 -9.33 -1.83
CA CYS A 15 3.69 -9.61 -2.88
C CYS A 15 5.04 -9.02 -2.47
N LEU A 16 6.07 -9.86 -2.41
CA LEU A 16 7.45 -9.45 -2.13
C LEU A 16 8.26 -9.50 -3.42
N LEU A 17 8.65 -8.32 -3.91
CA LEU A 17 9.42 -8.15 -5.13
C LEU A 17 10.86 -7.80 -4.76
N TYR A 18 11.72 -8.81 -4.74
CA TYR A 18 13.13 -8.69 -4.43
C TYR A 18 13.95 -8.28 -5.65
N ARG A 19 15.04 -7.56 -5.39
CA ARG A 19 16.01 -7.14 -6.39
C ARG A 19 17.45 -7.28 -5.88
N GLY A 20 18.37 -7.76 -6.69
CA GLY A 20 19.80 -7.91 -6.40
C GLY A 20 20.20 -9.31 -5.92
N ASP A 21 21.27 -9.36 -5.11
CA ASP A 21 21.84 -10.60 -4.58
C ASP A 21 20.92 -11.21 -3.49
N VAL A 22 19.97 -12.02 -3.94
CA VAL A 22 18.92 -12.62 -3.11
C VAL A 22 18.80 -14.10 -3.39
N VAL A 23 19.06 -14.92 -2.37
CA VAL A 23 18.92 -16.37 -2.43
C VAL A 23 17.49 -16.77 -2.06
N PRO A 24 16.76 -17.55 -2.89
CA PRO A 24 15.37 -17.95 -2.61
C PRO A 24 15.17 -18.66 -1.26
N LYS A 25 16.15 -19.45 -0.81
CA LYS A 25 16.14 -20.12 0.49
C LYS A 25 16.02 -19.13 1.66
N ASP A 26 16.75 -18.02 1.59
CA ASP A 26 16.75 -17.00 2.63
C ASP A 26 15.43 -16.24 2.66
N VAL A 27 14.82 -16.01 1.49
CA VAL A 27 13.49 -15.41 1.38
C VAL A 27 12.44 -16.28 2.08
N ASN A 28 12.43 -17.58 1.81
CA ASN A 28 11.49 -18.50 2.43
C ASN A 28 11.70 -18.57 3.96
N ALA A 29 12.95 -18.58 4.42
CA ALA A 29 13.26 -18.55 5.86
C ALA A 29 12.79 -17.24 6.52
N ALA A 30 12.94 -16.10 5.86
CA ALA A 30 12.46 -14.81 6.35
C ALA A 30 10.93 -14.77 6.44
N ILE A 31 10.22 -15.28 5.44
CA ILE A 31 8.75 -15.37 5.45
C ILE A 31 8.27 -16.27 6.58
N ALA A 32 8.92 -17.41 6.81
CA ALA A 32 8.60 -18.29 7.94
C ALA A 32 8.73 -17.57 9.29
N LYS A 33 9.80 -16.79 9.49
CA LYS A 33 9.99 -15.96 10.70
C LYS A 33 8.89 -14.91 10.85
N ILE A 34 8.46 -14.27 9.77
CA ILE A 34 7.39 -13.28 9.78
C ILE A 34 6.05 -13.94 10.17
N LYS A 35 5.72 -15.08 9.56
CA LYS A 35 4.50 -15.84 9.89
C LYS A 35 4.47 -16.29 11.35
N ALA A 36 5.62 -16.70 11.90
CA ALA A 36 5.73 -17.13 13.30
C ALA A 36 5.43 -16.02 14.32
N ARG A 37 5.65 -14.74 13.97
CA ARG A 37 5.38 -13.60 14.86
C ARG A 37 3.89 -13.31 15.06
N LYS A 38 3.00 -13.91 14.26
CA LYS A 38 1.54 -13.70 14.29
C LYS A 38 1.10 -12.23 14.23
N SER A 39 1.97 -11.31 13.83
CA SER A 39 1.67 -9.88 13.68
C SER A 39 0.97 -9.55 12.35
N ILE A 40 0.76 -10.55 11.51
CA ILE A 40 0.12 -10.42 10.19
C ILE A 40 -1.10 -11.33 10.20
N GLU A 41 -2.28 -10.72 10.28
CA GLU A 41 -3.54 -11.42 10.17
C GLU A 41 -4.05 -11.37 8.74
N PHE A 42 -4.22 -12.53 8.13
CA PHE A 42 -4.88 -12.64 6.83
C PHE A 42 -6.39 -12.77 7.00
N VAL A 43 -7.12 -12.42 5.95
CA VAL A 43 -8.52 -12.82 5.80
C VAL A 43 -8.63 -14.34 5.75
N ASP A 44 -9.75 -14.86 6.26
CA ASP A 44 -10.04 -16.29 6.40
C ASP A 44 -10.04 -17.04 5.06
N TRP A 45 -10.52 -16.39 3.99
CA TRP A 45 -10.55 -16.94 2.64
C TRP A 45 -9.21 -16.87 1.89
N CYS A 46 -8.14 -16.29 2.47
CA CYS A 46 -6.81 -16.23 1.85
C CYS A 46 -5.65 -16.52 2.83
N PRO A 47 -5.46 -17.77 3.28
CA PRO A 47 -4.50 -18.10 4.33
C PRO A 47 -3.02 -18.11 3.88
N THR A 48 -2.73 -18.24 2.58
CA THR A 48 -1.36 -18.46 2.05
C THR A 48 -0.78 -17.29 1.27
N GLY A 49 -1.37 -16.09 1.40
CA GLY A 49 -1.26 -14.94 0.48
C GLY A 49 0.08 -14.25 0.24
N PHE A 50 1.23 -14.91 0.37
CA PHE A 50 2.54 -14.38 -0.03
C PHE A 50 2.93 -14.84 -1.45
N LYS A 51 3.09 -13.89 -2.37
CA LYS A 51 3.71 -14.09 -3.68
C LYS A 51 5.13 -13.52 -3.67
N ILE A 52 6.05 -14.18 -4.36
CA ILE A 52 7.47 -13.80 -4.37
C ILE A 52 7.91 -13.62 -5.82
N GLY A 53 8.56 -12.50 -6.11
CA GLY A 53 9.29 -12.25 -7.36
C GLY A 53 10.72 -11.86 -7.05
N ILE A 54 11.69 -12.35 -7.83
CA ILE A 54 13.11 -12.06 -7.64
C ILE A 54 13.71 -11.62 -8.97
N ASN A 55 14.33 -10.44 -8.98
CA ASN A 55 15.16 -9.96 -10.07
C ASN A 55 16.62 -9.91 -9.61
N TYR A 56 17.52 -10.67 -10.22
CA TYR A 56 18.92 -10.75 -9.78
C TYR A 56 19.77 -9.53 -10.15
N GLN A 57 19.27 -8.61 -10.99
CA GLN A 57 19.98 -7.36 -11.25
C GLN A 57 19.97 -6.48 -9.98
N PRO A 58 21.09 -5.89 -9.58
CA PRO A 58 21.14 -5.00 -8.41
C PRO A 58 20.27 -3.75 -8.62
N PRO A 59 19.77 -3.13 -7.53
CA PRO A 59 19.12 -1.83 -7.61
C PRO A 59 20.05 -0.76 -8.18
N THR A 60 19.59 -0.05 -9.20
CA THR A 60 20.32 1.10 -9.77
C THR A 60 20.06 2.35 -8.95
N VAL A 61 21.09 3.16 -8.75
CA VAL A 61 20.98 4.49 -8.15
C VAL A 61 21.34 5.56 -9.17
N ILE A 62 20.74 6.73 -9.03
CA ILE A 62 21.03 7.89 -9.88
C ILE A 62 22.30 8.58 -9.33
N PRO A 63 23.30 8.92 -10.15
CA PRO A 63 24.45 9.70 -9.71
C PRO A 63 24.02 11.03 -9.09
N GLY A 64 24.51 11.33 -7.88
CA GLY A 64 24.11 12.53 -7.13
C GLY A 64 22.74 12.44 -6.44
N GLY A 65 22.07 11.28 -6.49
CA GLY A 65 20.83 11.05 -5.75
C GLY A 65 21.06 10.68 -4.29
N ASP A 66 19.98 10.75 -3.49
CA ASP A 66 20.05 10.58 -2.03
C ASP A 66 20.14 9.13 -1.55
N LEU A 67 20.05 8.16 -2.47
CA LEU A 67 20.02 6.73 -2.14
C LEU A 67 21.39 6.08 -2.36
N ALA A 68 21.87 5.41 -1.31
CA ALA A 68 23.10 4.62 -1.38
C ALA A 68 22.96 3.40 -2.31
N LYS A 69 24.07 2.96 -2.90
CA LYS A 69 24.13 1.70 -3.64
C LYS A 69 23.89 0.54 -2.68
N LEU A 70 22.99 -0.37 -3.07
CA LEU A 70 22.62 -1.54 -2.27
C LEU A 70 22.86 -2.83 -3.06
N SER A 71 23.29 -3.89 -2.37
CA SER A 71 23.43 -5.22 -2.96
C SER A 71 22.08 -5.91 -3.17
N ARG A 72 21.07 -5.55 -2.37
CA ARG A 72 19.72 -6.07 -2.46
C ARG A 72 18.67 -5.08 -1.96
N ALA A 73 17.46 -5.18 -2.47
CA ALA A 73 16.29 -4.44 -2.00
C ALA A 73 15.02 -5.29 -2.11
N VAL A 74 13.96 -4.88 -1.42
CA VAL A 74 12.63 -5.51 -1.53
C VAL A 74 11.56 -4.44 -1.62
N CYS A 75 10.62 -4.61 -2.55
CA CYS A 75 9.39 -3.86 -2.61
C CYS A 75 8.24 -4.77 -2.17
N CYS A 76 7.55 -4.38 -1.10
CA CYS A 76 6.38 -5.09 -0.60
C CYS A 76 5.11 -4.40 -1.10
N LEU A 77 4.29 -5.11 -1.85
CA LEU A 77 2.97 -4.67 -2.28
C LEU A 77 1.92 -5.48 -1.52
N THR A 78 1.06 -4.81 -0.76
CA THR A 78 0.05 -5.49 0.07
C THR A 78 -1.33 -4.91 -0.17
N ALA A 79 -2.32 -5.79 -0.28
CA ALA A 79 -3.72 -5.42 -0.18
C ALA A 79 -4.15 -5.63 1.28
N THR A 80 -4.41 -4.56 2.02
CA THR A 80 -4.87 -4.59 3.41
C THR A 80 -6.10 -3.74 3.59
N THR A 81 -7.05 -4.20 4.43
CA THR A 81 -8.24 -3.43 4.78
C THR A 81 -7.92 -2.19 5.63
N ALA A 82 -6.69 -2.07 6.16
CA ALA A 82 -6.23 -0.88 6.88
C ALA A 82 -6.27 0.40 6.05
N ILE A 83 -6.27 0.28 4.71
CA ILE A 83 -6.40 1.42 3.78
C ILE A 83 -7.70 2.22 4.00
N LYS A 84 -8.74 1.59 4.56
CA LYS A 84 -10.01 2.24 4.92
C LYS A 84 -9.80 3.51 5.76
N THR A 85 -8.79 3.54 6.62
CA THR A 85 -8.49 4.67 7.51
C THR A 85 -8.12 5.93 6.73
N VAL A 86 -7.49 5.76 5.56
CA VAL A 86 -7.08 6.87 4.70
C VAL A 86 -8.28 7.38 3.91
N LEU A 87 -9.11 6.46 3.40
CA LEU A 87 -10.36 6.82 2.73
C LEU A 87 -11.33 7.54 3.67
N GLN A 88 -11.43 7.09 4.92
CA GLN A 88 -12.22 7.76 5.96
C GLN A 88 -11.72 9.18 6.25
N ARG A 89 -10.40 9.40 6.29
CA ARG A 89 -9.83 10.75 6.46
C ARG A 89 -10.13 11.66 5.28
N LEU A 90 -10.16 11.11 4.06
CA LEU A 90 -10.52 11.84 2.85
C LEU A 90 -12.00 12.20 2.84
N SER A 91 -12.87 11.21 3.06
CA SER A 91 -14.33 11.41 3.16
C SER A 91 -14.68 12.45 4.20
N ARG A 92 -14.10 12.39 5.42
CA ARG A 92 -14.34 13.43 6.43
C ARG A 92 -13.98 14.83 5.97
N LYS A 93 -12.89 15.01 5.23
CA LYS A 93 -12.49 16.33 4.69
C LYS A 93 -13.47 16.80 3.62
N PHE A 94 -13.91 15.89 2.77
CA PHE A 94 -14.93 16.14 1.77
C PHE A 94 -16.24 16.58 2.42
N ASP A 95 -16.74 15.82 3.40
CA ASP A 95 -17.99 16.11 4.11
C ASP A 95 -17.97 17.51 4.77
N LEU A 96 -16.83 17.89 5.36
CA LEU A 96 -16.66 19.21 5.96
C LEU A 96 -16.81 20.34 4.93
N LEU A 97 -16.21 20.20 3.75
CA LEU A 97 -16.30 21.19 2.68
C LEU A 97 -17.70 21.22 2.06
N TYR A 98 -18.24 20.03 1.76
CA TYR A 98 -19.52 19.88 1.09
C TYR A 98 -20.69 20.32 1.97
N SER A 99 -20.60 20.15 3.30
CA SER A 99 -21.60 20.66 4.25
C SER A 99 -21.83 22.17 4.17
N LYS A 100 -20.88 22.92 3.60
CA LYS A 100 -20.96 24.37 3.36
C LYS A 100 -21.07 24.71 1.88
N ARG A 101 -21.21 23.71 1.00
CA ARG A 101 -21.08 23.84 -0.46
C ARG A 101 -19.82 24.61 -0.87
N ALA A 102 -18.75 24.49 -0.08
CA ALA A 102 -17.51 25.20 -0.33
C ALA A 102 -16.89 24.67 -1.63
N PHE A 103 -16.51 25.59 -2.52
CA PHE A 103 -15.92 25.31 -3.84
C PHE A 103 -16.81 24.56 -4.85
N VAL A 104 -18.04 24.18 -4.51
CA VAL A 104 -18.95 23.43 -5.41
C VAL A 104 -19.25 24.19 -6.70
N HIS A 105 -19.40 25.52 -6.62
CA HIS A 105 -19.70 26.37 -7.77
C HIS A 105 -18.66 26.29 -8.90
N TRP A 106 -17.39 26.00 -8.61
CA TRP A 106 -16.37 25.82 -9.64
C TRP A 106 -16.62 24.58 -10.49
N TYR A 107 -17.14 23.52 -9.90
CA TYR A 107 -17.42 22.27 -10.61
C TYR A 107 -18.73 22.38 -11.41
N VAL A 108 -19.76 22.97 -10.81
CA VAL A 108 -21.05 23.18 -11.49
C VAL A 108 -20.91 24.19 -12.64
N GLY A 109 -20.07 25.21 -12.47
CA GLY A 109 -19.78 26.19 -13.54
C GLY A 109 -19.12 25.59 -14.78
N GLU A 110 -18.41 24.47 -14.62
CA GLU A 110 -17.79 23.71 -15.72
C GLU A 110 -18.69 22.57 -16.25
N GLY A 111 -19.96 22.51 -15.82
CA GLY A 111 -20.96 21.58 -16.36
C GLY A 111 -21.12 20.25 -15.61
N MET A 112 -20.56 20.10 -14.41
CA MET A 112 -20.81 18.93 -13.55
C MET A 112 -22.12 19.10 -12.78
N GLU A 113 -23.03 18.12 -12.85
CA GLU A 113 -24.26 18.14 -12.04
C GLU A 113 -23.93 17.96 -10.54
N GLU A 114 -24.64 18.68 -9.67
CA GLU A 114 -24.36 18.66 -8.22
C GLU A 114 -24.64 17.27 -7.60
N ASP A 115 -25.56 16.51 -8.17
CA ASP A 115 -25.91 15.16 -7.69
C ASP A 115 -24.72 14.18 -7.78
N PHE A 116 -23.75 14.42 -8.68
CA PHE A 116 -22.52 13.61 -8.76
C PHE A 116 -21.66 13.67 -7.49
N PHE A 117 -21.85 14.65 -6.61
CA PHE A 117 -21.11 14.76 -5.35
C PHE A 117 -21.65 13.84 -4.24
N MET A 118 -22.86 13.28 -4.42
CA MET A 118 -23.52 12.46 -3.39
C MET A 118 -23.50 10.95 -3.69
N PHE A 119 -22.83 10.53 -4.78
CA PHE A 119 -22.63 9.12 -5.16
C PHE A 119 -21.35 8.50 -4.58
#